data_AF-A0A534TBV5-F1
#
_entry.id   AF-A0A534TBV5-F1
#
_cell.length_a   1.000
_cell.length_b   1.000
_cell.length_c   1.000
_cell.angle_alpha   90.00
_cell.angle_beta   90.00
_cell.angle_gamma   90.00
#
_symmetry.space_group_name_H-M   'P 1'
#
loop_
_entity.id
_entity.type
_entity.pdbx_description
1 polymer ?
#
loop_
_entity_poly.entity_id
_entity_poly.type
_entity_poly.pdbx_seq_one_letter_code
_entity_poly.pdbx_strand_id
1 'polypeptide(L)'
;MLANQTWKPPLLRKGKEVAELLEAVLWGKDVDLACLPAPASAGEDPELRLRSFLERIDRAIQAFDTDQYGRCEICGVDLERRSMEQQPWLASCPAHAGRWAS
;
A
#
# COMPACT_ATOMS: atom_id res chain seq x y z
N MET A 1 -1.95 15.80 12.91
CA MET A 1 -2.37 16.57 11.72
C MET A 1 -3.52 15.79 11.09
N LEU A 2 -4.71 16.37 10.93
CA LEU A 2 -5.84 15.64 10.34
C LEU A 2 -5.53 15.29 8.87
N ALA A 3 -5.73 14.03 8.47
CA ALA A 3 -5.51 13.59 7.11
C ALA A 3 -6.41 14.38 6.13
N ASN A 4 -5.88 14.66 4.93
CA ASN A 4 -6.67 15.31 3.90
C ASN A 4 -7.80 14.37 3.47
N GLN A 5 -9.05 14.75 3.72
CA GLN A 5 -10.23 13.92 3.45
C GLN A 5 -10.35 13.53 1.96
N THR A 6 -9.71 14.27 1.06
CA THR A 6 -9.65 13.93 -0.37
C THR A 6 -8.83 12.67 -0.68
N TRP A 7 -8.02 12.19 0.27
CA TRP A 7 -7.20 10.98 0.14
C TRP A 7 -7.95 9.68 0.45
N LYS A 8 -9.09 9.75 1.16
CA LYS A 8 -9.85 8.56 1.56
C LYS A 8 -10.42 7.80 0.36
N PRO A 9 -11.08 8.45 -0.62
CA PRO A 9 -11.59 7.74 -1.79
C PRO A 9 -10.51 7.01 -2.63
N PRO A 10 -9.37 7.62 -3.00
CA PRO A 10 -8.32 6.90 -3.73
C PRO A 10 -7.65 5.79 -2.91
N LEU A 11 -7.52 5.94 -1.59
CA LEU A 11 -7.04 4.88 -0.70
C LEU A 11 -7.96 3.64 -0.74
N LEU A 12 -9.27 3.85 -0.57
CA LEU A 12 -10.26 2.77 -0.61
C LEU A 12 -10.32 2.11 -1.99
N ARG A 13 -10.22 2.90 -3.07
CA ARG A 13 -10.17 2.38 -4.45
C ARG A 13 -8.97 1.44 -4.63
N LYS A 14 -7.80 1.84 -4.15
CA LYS A 14 -6.60 1.00 -4.26
C LYS A 14 -6.74 -0.30 -3.48
N GLY A 15 -7.32 -0.26 -2.28
CA GLY A 15 -7.61 -1.48 -1.50
C GLY A 15 -8.48 -2.46 -2.27
N LYS A 16 -9.55 -1.95 -2.91
CA LYS A 16 -10.42 -2.76 -3.77
C LYS A 16 -9.66 -3.35 -4.96
N GLU A 17 -8.88 -2.55 -5.69
CA GLU A 17 -8.09 -3.03 -6.85
C GLU A 17 -7.15 -4.19 -6.46
N VAL A 18 -6.48 -4.08 -5.31
CA VAL A 18 -5.55 -5.12 -4.83
C VAL A 18 -6.30 -6.38 -4.39
N ALA A 19 -7.46 -6.23 -3.75
CA ALA A 19 -8.31 -7.36 -3.37
C ALA A 19 -8.81 -8.15 -4.59
N GLU A 20 -9.21 -7.46 -5.67
CA GLU A 20 -9.64 -8.09 -6.93
C GLU A 20 -8.47 -8.84 -7.61
N LEU A 21 -7.25 -8.29 -7.56
CA LEU A 21 -6.05 -8.98 -8.06
C LEU A 21 -5.73 -10.24 -7.22
N LEU A 22 -5.86 -10.14 -5.90
CA LEU A 22 -5.63 -11.29 -5.00
C LEU A 22 -6.63 -12.41 -5.28
N GLU A 23 -7.92 -12.07 -5.44
CA GLU A 23 -8.96 -13.03 -5.80
C GLU A 23 -8.64 -13.73 -7.15
N ALA A 24 -8.18 -12.98 -8.15
CA ALA A 24 -7.77 -13.55 -9.43
C ALA A 24 -6.59 -14.54 -9.29
N VAL A 25 -5.57 -14.23 -8.48
CA VAL A 25 -4.44 -15.14 -8.20
C VAL A 25 -4.91 -16.39 -7.47
N LEU A 26 -5.79 -16.26 -6.48
CA LEU A 26 -6.36 -17.40 -5.75
C LEU A 26 -7.18 -18.34 -6.65
N TRP A 27 -7.72 -17.82 -7.76
CA TRP A 27 -8.34 -18.62 -8.82
C TRP A 27 -7.37 -19.16 -9.88
N GLY A 28 -6.06 -18.99 -9.68
CA GLY A 28 -5.03 -19.48 -10.60
C GLY A 28 -4.90 -18.66 -11.88
N LYS A 29 -5.38 -17.41 -11.91
CA LYS A 29 -5.18 -16.51 -13.04
C LYS A 29 -3.79 -15.87 -12.98
N ASP A 30 -3.19 -15.71 -14.15
CA ASP A 30 -2.01 -14.85 -14.31
C ASP A 30 -2.46 -13.38 -14.27
N VAL A 31 -1.84 -12.58 -13.39
CA VAL A 31 -2.19 -11.18 -13.19
C VAL A 31 -0.97 -10.28 -13.32
N ASP A 32 -1.17 -9.08 -13.85
CA ASP A 32 -0.12 -8.07 -13.89
C ASP A 32 0.00 -7.35 -12.53
N LEU A 33 1.17 -7.52 -11.90
CA LEU A 33 1.51 -6.91 -10.61
C LEU A 33 2.23 -5.56 -10.74
N ALA A 34 2.28 -4.97 -11.94
CA ALA A 34 2.91 -3.66 -12.17
C ALA A 34 2.30 -2.52 -11.34
N CYS A 35 1.09 -2.72 -10.79
CA CYS A 35 0.44 -1.74 -9.92
C CYS A 35 1.01 -1.71 -8.47
N LEU A 36 1.92 -2.63 -8.15
CA LEU A 36 2.61 -2.70 -6.86
C LEU A 36 3.84 -1.75 -6.85
N PRO A 37 4.16 -1.14 -5.70
CA PRO A 37 5.18 -0.08 -5.61
C PRO A 37 6.63 -0.54 -5.83
N ALA A 38 6.88 -1.83 -5.97
CA ALA A 38 8.23 -2.39 -6.15
C ALA A 38 8.25 -3.45 -7.27
N PRO A 39 9.40 -3.70 -7.91
CA PRO A 39 9.55 -4.81 -8.84
C PRO A 39 9.49 -6.16 -8.09
N ALA A 40 9.02 -7.20 -8.77
CA ALA A 40 9.03 -8.55 -8.19
C ALA A 40 10.47 -9.03 -7.98
N SER A 41 10.72 -9.68 -6.85
CA SER A 41 11.94 -10.47 -6.70
C SER A 41 11.79 -11.81 -7.42
N ALA A 42 12.89 -12.38 -7.89
CA ALA A 42 12.85 -13.67 -8.58
C ALA A 42 12.32 -14.78 -7.64
N GLY A 43 11.24 -15.46 -8.06
CA GLY A 43 10.59 -16.51 -7.27
C GLY A 43 9.68 -16.01 -6.14
N GLU A 44 9.40 -14.71 -6.08
CA GLU A 44 8.45 -14.14 -5.13
C GLU A 44 7.01 -14.62 -5.40
N ASP A 45 6.33 -15.05 -4.35
CA ASP A 45 4.96 -15.57 -4.44
C ASP A 45 3.96 -14.41 -4.66
N PRO A 46 3.20 -14.40 -5.77
CA PRO A 46 2.30 -13.30 -6.11
C PRO A 46 1.14 -13.14 -5.13
N GLU A 47 0.65 -14.23 -4.53
CA GLU A 47 -0.42 -14.19 -3.52
C GLU A 47 0.09 -13.50 -2.25
N LEU A 48 1.21 -13.97 -1.70
CA LEU A 48 1.84 -13.40 -0.51
C LEU A 48 2.13 -11.91 -0.69
N ARG A 49 2.54 -11.55 -1.91
CA ARG A 49 2.82 -10.18 -2.30
C ARG A 49 1.60 -9.27 -2.24
N LEU A 50 0.51 -9.70 -2.88
CA LEU A 50 -0.76 -8.98 -2.88
C LEU A 50 -1.37 -8.90 -1.47
N ARG A 51 -1.29 -9.98 -0.70
CA ARG A 51 -1.73 -10.02 0.72
C ARG A 51 -0.96 -9.01 1.56
N SER A 52 0.37 -9.03 1.48
CA SER A 52 1.22 -8.11 2.23
C SER A 52 0.93 -6.64 1.89
N PHE A 53 0.66 -6.36 0.62
CA PHE A 53 0.30 -5.01 0.19
C PHE A 53 -1.11 -4.60 0.64
N LEU A 54 -2.09 -5.50 0.56
CA LEU A 54 -3.46 -5.26 1.03
C LEU A 54 -3.49 -4.98 2.54
N GLU A 55 -2.76 -5.76 3.34
CA GLU A 55 -2.64 -5.55 4.79
C GLU A 55 -2.12 -4.14 5.12
N ARG A 56 -1.18 -3.60 4.32
CA ARG A 56 -0.68 -2.23 4.50
C ARG A 56 -1.75 -1.19 4.17
N ILE A 57 -2.51 -1.41 3.10
CA ILE A 57 -3.63 -0.53 2.74
C ILE A 57 -4.68 -0.55 3.85
N ASP A 58 -5.02 -1.72 4.40
CA ASP A 58 -5.96 -1.86 5.51
C ASP A 58 -5.47 -1.12 6.75
N ARG A 59 -4.18 -1.25 7.10
CA ARG A 59 -3.57 -0.47 8.18
C ARG A 59 -3.67 1.04 7.93
N ALA A 60 -3.44 1.49 6.69
CA ALA A 60 -3.58 2.90 6.33
C ALA A 60 -5.04 3.39 6.42
N ILE A 61 -6.02 2.56 6.02
CA ILE A 61 -7.46 2.86 6.16
C ILE A 61 -7.84 2.98 7.63
N GLN A 62 -7.39 2.07 8.48
CA GLN A 62 -7.63 2.09 9.92
C GLN A 62 -6.97 3.31 10.59
N ALA A 63 -5.77 3.69 10.14
CA ALA A 63 -5.05 4.83 10.68
C ALA A 63 -5.57 6.17 10.16
N PHE A 64 -6.39 6.22 9.10
CA PHE A 64 -6.70 7.44 8.34
C PHE A 64 -7.13 8.64 9.19
N ASP A 65 -7.97 8.39 10.20
CA ASP A 65 -8.51 9.42 11.09
C ASP A 65 -7.66 9.62 12.36
N THR A 66 -6.43 9.10 12.38
CA THR A 66 -5.47 9.18 13.49
C THR A 66 -4.20 9.95 13.08
N ASP A 67 -3.40 10.38 14.06
CA ASP A 67 -2.10 11.02 13.82
C ASP A 67 -1.02 10.06 13.26
N GLN A 68 -1.34 8.77 13.11
CA GLN A 68 -0.44 7.78 12.52
C GLN A 68 -0.53 7.79 10.98
N TYR A 69 -1.61 8.33 10.40
CA TYR A 69 -1.74 8.38 8.95
C TYR A 69 -0.76 9.37 8.33
N GLY A 70 -0.14 8.95 7.22
CA GLY A 70 0.90 9.74 6.56
C GLY A 70 2.24 9.71 7.28
N ARG A 71 2.47 8.71 8.15
CA ARG A 71 3.78 8.43 8.76
C ARG A 71 4.34 7.11 8.26
N CYS A 72 5.66 7.03 8.15
CA CYS A 72 6.34 5.78 7.82
C CYS A 72 6.10 4.74 8.93
N GLU A 73 5.65 3.54 8.55
CA GLU A 73 5.38 2.45 9.49
C GLU A 73 6.66 1.91 10.18
N ILE A 74 7.84 2.20 9.64
CA ILE A 74 9.13 1.70 10.15
C ILE A 74 9.81 2.70 11.08
N CYS A 75 9.91 3.98 10.70
CA CYS A 75 10.64 4.99 11.48
C CYS A 75 9.78 6.16 11.98
N GLY A 76 8.48 6.17 11.69
CA GLY A 76 7.55 7.19 12.18
C GLY A 76 7.70 8.58 11.56
N VAL A 77 8.65 8.80 10.64
CA VAL A 77 8.81 10.09 9.96
C VAL A 77 7.58 10.40 9.12
N ASP A 78 7.20 11.68 9.06
CA ASP A 78 6.11 12.13 8.20
C ASP A 78 6.47 11.89 6.73
N LEU A 79 5.51 11.32 5.98
CA LEU A 79 5.63 11.08 4.55
C LEU A 79 5.43 12.39 3.79
N GLU A 80 6.12 12.53 2.66
CA GLU A 80 6.02 13.73 1.84
C GLU A 80 4.58 13.90 1.33
N ARG A 81 3.99 15.07 1.58
CA ARG A 81 2.61 15.38 1.17
C ARG A 81 2.38 15.14 -0.33
N ARG A 82 3.33 15.52 -1.20
CA ARG A 82 3.21 15.30 -2.65
C ARG A 82 3.14 13.82 -3.01
N SER A 83 3.88 12.97 -2.31
CA SER A 83 3.80 11.52 -2.48
C SER A 83 2.44 10.99 -2.01
N MET A 84 1.92 11.48 -0.88
CA MET A 84 0.59 11.11 -0.37
C MET A 84 -0.56 11.56 -1.28
N GLU A 85 -0.42 12.70 -1.96
CA GLU A 85 -1.39 13.18 -2.94
C GLU A 85 -1.49 12.26 -4.17
N GLN A 86 -0.37 11.64 -4.55
CA GLN A 86 -0.32 10.71 -5.68
C GLN A 86 -0.65 9.27 -5.26
N GLN A 87 -0.19 8.88 -4.07
CA GLN A 87 -0.22 7.53 -3.53
C GLN A 87 -0.60 7.57 -2.04
N PRO A 88 -1.89 7.76 -1.73
CA PRO A 88 -2.36 7.85 -0.34
C PRO A 88 -2.19 6.53 0.44
N TRP A 89 -1.96 5.42 -0.25
CA TRP A 89 -1.59 4.12 0.34
C TRP A 89 -0.11 3.97 0.68
N LEU A 90 0.71 5.03 0.51
CA LEU A 90 2.12 4.98 0.85
C LEU A 90 2.27 4.74 2.36
N ALA A 91 3.02 3.69 2.73
CA ALA A 91 3.22 3.30 4.13
C ALA A 91 4.68 3.41 4.59
N SER A 92 5.61 3.75 3.69
CA SER A 92 7.04 3.87 4.00
C SER A 92 7.70 5.06 3.32
N CYS A 93 8.64 5.71 4.00
CA CYS A 93 9.44 6.79 3.44
C CYS A 93 10.42 6.26 2.38
N PRO A 94 11.04 7.13 1.55
CA PRO A 94 11.99 6.70 0.51
C PRO A 94 13.16 5.85 1.05
N ALA A 95 13.64 6.14 2.26
CA ALA A 95 14.69 5.35 2.92
C ALA A 95 14.25 3.90 3.24
N HIS A 96 12.94 3.65 3.35
CA HIS A 96 12.36 2.36 3.67
C HIS A 96 11.44 1.81 2.57
N ALA A 97 11.37 2.46 1.40
CA ALA A 97 10.49 2.06 0.29
C ALA A 97 10.76 0.63 -0.21
N GLY A 98 12.02 0.17 -0.11
CA GLY A 98 12.42 -1.19 -0.48
C GLY A 98 12.16 -2.26 0.59
N ARG A 99 11.78 -1.89 1.83
CA ARG A 99 11.54 -2.84 2.94
C ARG A 99 10.10 -3.31 3.04
N TRP A 100 9.41 -3.39 1.91
CA TRP A 100 8.00 -3.75 1.86
C TRP A 100 7.74 -5.26 2.00
N ALA A 101 8.80 -6.09 1.91
CA ALA A 101 8.76 -7.55 1.96
C ALA A 101 9.79 -8.17 2.95
N SER A 102 10.24 -7.41 3.96
CA SER A 102 11.12 -7.92 5.04
C SER A 102 10.37 -8.25 6.31
#